data_AF-A0A0F8X079-F1
#
_entry.id   AF-A0A0F8X079-F1
#
_cell.length_a   1.000
_cell.length_b   1.000
_cell.length_c   1.000
_cell.angle_alpha   90.00
_cell.angle_beta   90.00
_cell.angle_gamma   90.00
#
_symmetry.space_group_name_H-M   'P 1'
#
loop_
_entity.id
_entity.type
_entity.pdbx_description
1 polymer ?
#
loop_
_entity_poly.entity_id
_entity_poly.type
_entity_poly.pdbx_seq_one_letter_code
_entity_poly.pdbx_strand_id
1 'polypeptide(L)'
;MILQSLRLVNFGLYGGEHRFELAPDADGKKPVVLVVGHNGAGKTTFLESVRLALYGKRALGARVGQAEYERHLLKRINNFAMDRGASVELAFKSQHLGNEDIYTVRRSWAARGASVVESLDFERNDAPVDDIPSEDWNHYLEDIIPAGVSQLFFFDGEKIQDIADDQENTGLTDAIKSLLGIDILDQLRGDLA
;
A
#
# COMPACT_ATOMS: atom_id res chain seq x y z
N MET A 1 -6.12 -11.23 -3.79
CA MET A 1 -5.01 -10.38 -4.27
C MET A 1 -3.70 -11.13 -4.12
N ILE A 2 -2.79 -11.08 -5.10
CA ILE A 2 -1.44 -11.69 -5.05
C ILE A 2 -0.40 -10.68 -5.53
N LEU A 3 0.55 -10.30 -4.68
CA LEU A 3 1.66 -9.40 -5.07
C LEU A 3 2.50 -10.05 -6.16
N GLN A 4 2.82 -9.29 -7.21
CA GLN A 4 3.64 -9.76 -8.34
C GLN A 4 5.06 -9.23 -8.24
N SER A 5 5.21 -7.92 -8.07
CA SER A 5 6.52 -7.29 -7.93
C SER A 5 6.46 -6.00 -7.14
N LEU A 6 7.58 -5.64 -6.52
CA LEU A 6 7.79 -4.35 -5.89
C LEU A 6 9.06 -3.74 -6.46
N ARG A 7 8.98 -2.50 -6.92
CA ARG A 7 10.12 -1.71 -7.39
C ARG A 7 10.26 -0.45 -6.55
N LEU A 8 11.45 -0.27 -5.98
CA LEU A 8 11.80 0.85 -5.13
C LEU A 8 12.91 1.65 -5.79
N VAL A 9 12.73 2.96 -5.89
CA VAL A 9 13.76 3.88 -6.36
C VAL A 9 14.01 4.90 -5.26
N ASN A 10 15.23 4.92 -4.73
CA ASN A 10 15.66 5.88 -3.73
C ASN A 10 14.74 5.97 -2.49
N PHE A 11 14.14 4.86 -2.08
CA PHE A 11 13.18 4.82 -0.97
C PHE A 11 13.83 4.42 0.36
N GLY A 12 13.96 5.36 1.29
CA GLY A 12 14.50 5.12 2.63
C GLY A 12 15.91 4.53 2.58
N LEU A 13 16.08 3.29 3.04
CA LEU A 13 17.35 2.57 3.03
C LEU A 13 17.74 2.03 1.64
N TYR A 14 16.78 1.95 0.70
CA TYR A 14 17.00 1.49 -0.67
C TYR A 14 17.50 2.64 -1.54
N GLY A 15 18.82 2.81 -1.64
CA GLY A 15 19.45 3.75 -2.56
C GLY A 15 19.58 3.17 -3.97
N GLY A 16 19.26 3.96 -5.00
CA GLY A 16 19.17 3.49 -6.39
C GLY A 16 17.89 2.70 -6.65
N GLU A 17 17.91 1.87 -7.69
CA GLU A 17 16.78 1.02 -8.09
C GLU A 17 16.92 -0.39 -7.51
N HIS A 18 15.86 -0.86 -6.83
CA HIS A 18 15.72 -2.20 -6.30
C HIS A 18 14.42 -2.82 -6.80
N ARG A 19 14.48 -4.04 -7.31
CA ARG A 19 13.31 -4.77 -7.80
C ARG A 19 13.20 -6.11 -7.08
N PHE A 20 12.00 -6.41 -6.59
CA PHE A 20 11.67 -7.64 -5.89
C PHE A 20 10.58 -8.36 -6.67
N GLU A 21 10.86 -9.59 -7.09
CA GLU A 21 9.86 -10.50 -7.63
C GLU A 21 9.15 -11.19 -6.46
N LEU A 22 7.83 -11.00 -6.37
CA LEU A 22 6.97 -11.47 -5.29
C LEU A 22 5.96 -12.51 -5.76
N ALA A 23 5.89 -12.75 -7.06
CA ALA A 23 5.01 -13.75 -7.65
C ALA A 23 5.44 -15.17 -7.19
N PRO A 24 4.51 -15.97 -6.66
CA PRO A 24 4.76 -17.39 -6.42
C PRO A 24 4.94 -18.15 -7.75
N ASP A 25 5.60 -19.32 -7.71
CA ASP A 25 5.79 -20.16 -8.90
C ASP A 25 4.42 -20.51 -9.54
N ALA A 26 4.35 -20.43 -10.88
CA ALA A 26 3.13 -20.69 -11.66
C ALA A 26 2.52 -22.09 -11.41
N ASP A 27 3.37 -23.07 -11.07
CA ASP A 27 2.96 -24.44 -10.74
C ASP A 27 2.31 -24.58 -9.34
N GLY A 28 2.26 -23.50 -8.54
CA GLY A 28 1.75 -23.51 -7.17
C GLY A 28 2.64 -24.23 -6.14
N LYS A 29 3.80 -24.74 -6.56
CA LYS A 29 4.72 -25.53 -5.72
C LYS A 29 5.49 -24.69 -4.69
N LYS A 30 5.63 -23.38 -4.93
CA LYS A 30 6.29 -22.44 -4.02
C LYS A 30 5.36 -21.25 -3.73
N PRO A 31 4.36 -21.43 -2.85
CA PRO A 31 3.40 -20.38 -2.53
C PRO A 31 3.96 -19.32 -1.56
N VAL A 32 5.14 -19.57 -0.96
CA VAL A 32 5.76 -18.70 0.05
C VAL A 32 7.00 -18.04 -0.53
N VAL A 33 7.01 -16.70 -0.52
CA VAL A 33 8.19 -15.89 -0.82
C VAL A 33 8.83 -15.46 0.51
N LEU A 34 10.09 -15.86 0.73
CA LEU A 34 10.83 -15.52 1.93
C LEU A 34 11.84 -14.41 1.65
N VAL A 35 11.62 -13.25 2.26
CA VAL A 35 12.58 -12.12 2.23
C VAL A 35 13.41 -12.16 3.52
N VAL A 36 14.68 -12.55 3.40
CA VAL A 36 15.60 -12.63 4.54
C VAL A 36 16.52 -11.41 4.58
N GLY A 37 16.65 -10.79 5.74
CA GLY A 37 17.57 -9.69 5.96
C GLY A 37 17.91 -9.54 7.43
N HIS A 38 19.09 -9.00 7.74
CA HIS A 38 19.48 -8.66 9.10
C HIS A 38 18.59 -7.55 9.67
N ASN A 39 18.62 -7.35 10.99
CA ASN A 39 17.96 -6.21 11.60
C ASN A 39 18.62 -4.91 11.11
N GLY A 40 17.81 -3.91 10.77
CA GLY A 40 18.28 -2.69 10.11
C GLY A 40 18.55 -2.83 8.61
N ALA A 41 18.40 -4.01 8.00
CA ALA A 41 18.62 -4.20 6.55
C ALA A 41 17.48 -3.68 5.66
N GLY A 42 16.43 -3.09 6.24
CA GLY A 42 15.30 -2.52 5.48
C GLY A 42 14.03 -3.34 5.42
N LYS A 43 13.90 -4.46 6.16
CA LYS A 43 12.66 -5.28 6.20
C LYS A 43 11.40 -4.46 6.52
N THR A 44 11.45 -3.61 7.55
CA THR A 44 10.34 -2.72 7.90
C THR A 44 10.10 -1.67 6.81
N THR A 45 11.16 -1.13 6.21
CA THR A 45 11.08 -0.20 5.08
C THR A 45 10.42 -0.84 3.86
N PHE A 46 10.69 -2.12 3.60
CA PHE A 46 10.02 -2.91 2.56
C PHE A 46 8.50 -2.97 2.82
N LEU A 47 8.07 -3.39 4.01
CA LEU A 47 6.64 -3.46 4.35
C LEU A 47 5.97 -2.08 4.31
N GLU A 48 6.65 -1.04 4.79
CA GLU A 48 6.16 0.33 4.71
C GLU A 48 5.99 0.81 3.26
N SER A 49 6.90 0.43 2.35
CA SER A 49 6.80 0.82 0.95
C SER A 49 5.54 0.25 0.29
N VAL A 50 5.21 -1.02 0.56
CA VAL A 50 4.00 -1.67 0.04
C VAL A 50 2.75 -0.95 0.54
N ARG A 51 2.69 -0.63 1.85
CA ARG A 51 1.58 0.14 2.42
C ARG A 51 1.47 1.54 1.82
N LEU A 52 2.61 2.22 1.62
CA LEU A 52 2.64 3.55 1.02
C LEU A 52 2.16 3.52 -0.43
N ALA A 53 2.57 2.53 -1.23
CA ALA A 53 2.11 2.37 -2.61
C ALA A 53 0.59 2.25 -2.69
N LEU A 54 -0.01 1.40 -1.84
CA LEU A 54 -1.45 1.17 -1.83
C LEU A 54 -2.23 2.37 -1.28
N TYR A 55 -1.86 2.87 -0.10
CA TYR A 55 -2.72 3.77 0.68
C TYR A 55 -2.25 5.23 0.71
N GLY A 56 -1.05 5.53 0.19
CA GLY A 56 -0.46 6.87 0.21
C GLY A 56 -0.49 7.46 1.63
N LYS A 57 -1.11 8.63 1.76
CA LYS A 57 -1.28 9.33 3.05
C LYS A 57 -1.96 8.49 4.13
N ARG A 58 -2.92 7.64 3.77
CA ARG A 58 -3.65 6.79 4.73
C ARG A 58 -2.77 5.70 5.32
N ALA A 59 -1.64 5.36 4.69
CA ALA A 59 -0.66 4.41 5.24
C ALA A 59 -0.06 4.88 6.58
N LEU A 60 -0.08 6.18 6.85
CA LEU A 60 0.43 6.77 8.10
C LEU A 60 -0.65 6.88 9.18
N GLY A 61 -1.93 6.70 8.83
CA GLY A 61 -3.07 6.81 9.74
C GLY A 61 -4.21 7.67 9.19
N ALA A 62 -5.40 7.52 9.79
CA ALA A 62 -6.64 8.15 9.31
C ALA A 62 -6.68 9.69 9.46
N ARG A 63 -5.86 10.29 10.34
CA ARG A 63 -5.92 11.73 10.67
C ARG A 63 -4.62 12.50 10.39
N VAL A 64 -3.81 12.01 9.46
CA VAL A 64 -2.52 12.66 9.14
C VAL A 64 -2.76 13.95 8.36
N GLY A 65 -2.10 15.03 8.75
CA GLY A 65 -2.15 16.31 8.03
C GLY A 65 -1.31 16.27 6.74
N GLN A 66 -1.64 17.11 5.76
CA GLN A 66 -0.86 17.19 4.50
C GLN A 66 0.62 17.51 4.76
N ALA A 67 0.90 18.49 5.62
CA ALA A 67 2.26 18.87 5.96
C ALA A 67 3.06 17.76 6.68
N GLU A 68 2.38 16.91 7.45
CA GLU A 68 3.01 15.76 8.10
C GLU A 68 3.34 14.68 7.08
N TYR A 69 2.43 14.43 6.15
CA TYR A 69 2.63 13.51 5.05
C TYR A 69 3.79 13.92 4.14
N GLU A 70 3.85 15.18 3.71
CA GLU A 70 4.97 15.71 2.92
C GLU A 70 6.30 15.58 3.66
N ARG A 71 6.31 15.87 4.97
CA ARG A 71 7.51 15.69 5.80
C ARG A 71 7.94 14.23 5.88
N HIS A 72 6.98 13.30 5.92
CA HIS A 72 7.27 11.88 5.88
C HIS A 72 7.87 11.46 4.53
N LEU A 73 7.26 11.90 3.42
CA LEU A 73 7.78 11.64 2.08
C LEU A 73 9.21 12.17 1.90
N LEU A 74 9.50 13.39 2.38
CA LEU A 74 10.86 13.95 2.38
C LEU A 74 11.87 13.09 3.14
N LYS A 75 11.48 12.57 4.32
CA LYS A 75 12.32 11.67 5.12
C LYS A 75 12.51 10.28 4.50
N ARG A 76 11.63 9.90 3.56
CA ARG A 76 11.69 8.63 2.84
C ARG A 76 12.44 8.73 1.51
N ILE A 77 13.00 9.88 1.18
CA ILE A 77 13.96 10.02 0.07
C ILE A 77 15.33 9.60 0.58
N ASN A 78 15.99 8.68 -0.13
CA ASN A 78 17.33 8.23 0.22
C ASN A 78 18.31 9.42 0.17
N ASN A 79 19.18 9.52 1.17
CA ASN A 79 20.12 10.65 1.30
C ASN A 79 21.12 10.76 0.14
N PHE A 80 21.34 9.69 -0.61
CA PHE A 80 22.27 9.66 -1.76
C PHE A 80 21.56 9.89 -3.11
N ALA A 81 20.25 10.16 -3.11
CA ALA A 81 19.48 10.44 -4.32
C ALA A 81 19.84 11.83 -4.89
N MET A 82 20.46 11.87 -6.08
CA MET A 82 20.92 13.11 -6.71
C MET A 82 19.76 14.02 -7.13
N ASP A 83 18.68 13.44 -7.63
CA ASP A 83 17.46 14.12 -8.07
C ASP A 83 16.54 14.51 -6.91
N ARG A 84 16.88 14.10 -5.68
CA ARG A 84 16.02 14.18 -4.50
C ARG A 84 14.59 13.70 -4.80
N GLY A 85 14.51 12.64 -5.60
CA GLY A 85 13.27 11.94 -5.93
C GLY A 85 13.27 10.54 -5.34
N ALA A 86 12.08 10.01 -5.11
CA ALA A 86 11.86 8.61 -4.76
C ALA A 86 10.58 8.10 -5.39
N SER A 87 10.52 6.79 -5.65
CA SER A 87 9.29 6.16 -6.10
C SER A 87 9.13 4.74 -5.56
N VAL A 88 7.89 4.35 -5.39
CA VAL A 88 7.48 3.00 -5.05
C VAL A 88 6.45 2.55 -6.07
N GLU A 89 6.72 1.42 -6.70
CA GLU A 89 5.85 0.80 -7.70
C GLU A 89 5.51 -0.61 -7.23
N LEU A 90 4.22 -0.92 -7.14
CA LEU A 90 3.71 -2.19 -6.71
C LEU A 90 2.80 -2.76 -7.79
N ALA A 91 3.12 -3.96 -8.25
CA ALA A 91 2.25 -4.73 -9.14
C ALA A 91 1.58 -5.86 -8.35
N PHE A 92 0.27 -6.04 -8.53
CA PHE A 92 -0.48 -7.11 -7.89
C PHE A 92 -1.64 -7.60 -8.76
N LYS A 93 -1.96 -8.88 -8.61
CA LYS A 93 -3.15 -9.49 -9.20
C LYS A 93 -4.33 -9.32 -8.28
N SER A 94 -5.48 -8.92 -8.82
CA SER A 94 -6.75 -8.95 -8.10
C SER A 94 -7.85 -9.55 -8.96
N GLN A 95 -8.81 -10.21 -8.32
CA GLN A 95 -10.01 -10.68 -9.01
C GLN A 95 -11.09 -9.63 -8.85
N HIS A 96 -11.54 -9.06 -9.96
CA HIS A 96 -12.66 -8.14 -9.98
C HIS A 96 -13.71 -8.67 -10.96
N LEU A 97 -14.95 -8.83 -10.49
CA LEU A 97 -16.09 -9.32 -11.30
C LEU A 97 -15.83 -10.66 -12.04
N GLY A 98 -14.97 -11.53 -11.49
CA GLY A 98 -14.63 -12.83 -12.06
C GLY A 98 -13.48 -12.85 -13.07
N ASN A 99 -12.90 -11.68 -13.40
CA ASN A 99 -11.69 -11.57 -14.22
C ASN A 99 -10.45 -11.34 -13.34
N GLU A 100 -9.33 -11.96 -13.71
CA GLU A 100 -8.02 -11.71 -13.09
C GLU A 100 -7.33 -10.57 -13.83
N ASP A 101 -7.21 -9.42 -13.16
CA ASP A 101 -6.50 -8.25 -13.69
C ASP A 101 -5.19 -8.03 -12.92
N ILE A 102 -4.19 -7.53 -13.64
CA ILE A 102 -2.93 -7.07 -13.06
C ILE A 102 -3.01 -5.55 -12.90
N TYR A 103 -2.83 -5.09 -11.68
CA TYR A 103 -2.79 -3.68 -11.35
C TYR A 103 -1.36 -3.27 -11.03
N THR A 104 -0.91 -2.15 -11.60
CA THR A 104 0.36 -1.52 -11.28
C THR A 104 0.10 -0.15 -10.71
N VAL A 105 0.53 0.07 -9.47
CA VAL A 105 0.41 1.34 -8.77
C VAL A 105 1.80 1.90 -8.58
N ARG A 106 2.07 3.10 -9.11
CA ARG A 106 3.33 3.79 -8.92
C ARG A 106 3.11 5.12 -8.24
N ARG A 107 3.68 5.29 -7.06
CA ARG A 107 3.79 6.59 -6.39
C ARG A 107 5.19 7.11 -6.55
N SER A 108 5.32 8.31 -7.08
CA SER A 108 6.58 9.01 -7.24
C SER A 108 6.50 10.37 -6.59
N TRP A 109 7.60 10.81 -5.99
CA TRP A 109 7.65 12.12 -5.39
C TRP A 109 9.05 12.72 -5.42
N ALA A 110 9.09 14.05 -5.51
CA ALA A 110 10.34 14.80 -5.54
C ALA A 110 10.29 16.01 -4.61
N ALA A 111 11.42 16.29 -3.96
CA ALA A 111 11.53 17.44 -3.08
C ALA A 111 11.52 18.75 -3.89
N ARG A 112 10.63 19.68 -3.53
CA ARG A 112 10.59 21.04 -4.05
C ARG A 112 10.79 22.04 -2.92
N GLY A 113 12.04 22.22 -2.52
CA GLY A 113 12.39 23.05 -1.36
C GLY A 113 11.94 22.39 -0.06
N ALA A 114 10.92 22.97 0.59
CA ALA A 114 10.35 22.46 1.84
C ALA A 114 9.09 21.59 1.64
N SER A 115 8.56 21.52 0.41
CA SER A 115 7.40 20.70 0.06
C SER A 115 7.79 19.55 -0.87
N VAL A 116 6.80 18.73 -1.21
CA VAL A 116 6.93 17.58 -2.11
C VAL A 116 5.93 17.72 -3.25
N VAL A 117 6.35 17.36 -4.46
CA VAL A 117 5.43 17.11 -5.57
C VAL A 117 5.28 15.60 -5.67
N GLU A 118 4.07 15.10 -5.39
CA GLU A 118 3.71 13.68 -5.55
C GLU A 118 2.93 13.49 -6.85
N SER A 119 3.20 12.39 -7.53
CA SER A 119 2.42 11.84 -8.63
C SER A 119 2.08 10.38 -8.34
N LEU A 120 0.84 10.02 -8.67
CA LEU A 120 0.35 8.65 -8.67
C LEU A 120 0.14 8.29 -10.14
N ASP A 121 0.62 7.12 -10.57
CA ASP A 121 0.30 6.50 -11.85
C ASP A 121 -0.39 5.16 -11.54
N PHE A 122 -1.47 4.88 -12.25
CA PHE A 122 -2.25 3.66 -12.05
C PHE A 122 -2.57 3.00 -13.39
N GLU A 123 -2.17 1.73 -13.52
CA GLU A 123 -2.33 0.93 -14.72
C GLU A 123 -3.08 -0.36 -14.40
N ARG A 124 -3.91 -0.80 -15.35
CA ARG A 124 -4.60 -2.08 -15.36
C ARG A 124 -4.24 -2.81 -16.65
N ASN A 125 -3.64 -3.99 -16.53
CA ASN A 125 -3.16 -4.82 -17.63
C ASN A 125 -2.22 -4.07 -18.60
N ASP A 126 -1.21 -3.40 -18.05
CA ASP A 126 -0.20 -2.60 -18.76
C ASP A 126 -0.77 -1.41 -19.57
N ALA A 127 -2.00 -1.01 -19.28
CA ALA A 127 -2.65 0.17 -19.85
C ALA A 127 -3.06 1.15 -18.74
N PRO A 128 -2.92 2.47 -18.94
CA PRO A 128 -3.43 3.46 -18.01
C PRO A 128 -4.92 3.28 -17.73
N VAL A 129 -5.32 3.46 -16.48
CA VAL A 129 -6.73 3.44 -16.07
C VAL A 129 -7.37 4.77 -16.46
N ASP A 130 -7.86 4.84 -17.70
CA ASP A 130 -8.51 6.04 -18.25
C ASP A 130 -10.03 6.08 -17.97
N ASP A 131 -10.60 4.97 -17.49
CA ASP A 131 -12.02 4.85 -17.12
C ASP A 131 -12.35 5.43 -15.74
N ILE A 132 -11.32 5.77 -14.95
CA ILE A 132 -11.47 6.35 -13.61
C ILE A 132 -10.64 7.64 -13.53
N PRO A 133 -11.23 8.77 -13.09
CA PRO A 133 -10.48 10.00 -12.85
C PRO A 133 -9.32 9.79 -11.88
N SER A 134 -8.19 10.45 -12.11
CA SER A 134 -6.99 10.31 -11.27
C SER A 134 -7.21 10.69 -9.80
N GLU A 135 -8.22 11.52 -9.53
CA GLU A 135 -8.62 11.92 -8.18
C GLU A 135 -9.24 10.74 -7.39
N ASP A 136 -9.90 9.82 -8.10
CA ASP A 136 -10.62 8.69 -7.53
C ASP A 136 -9.77 7.41 -7.44
N TRP A 137 -8.55 7.39 -8.00
CA TRP A 137 -7.66 6.22 -7.94
C TRP A 137 -7.37 5.77 -6.51
N ASN A 138 -7.23 6.71 -5.57
CA ASN A 138 -7.02 6.36 -4.16
C ASN A 138 -8.26 5.67 -3.56
N HIS A 139 -9.47 6.08 -3.96
CA HIS A 139 -10.70 5.46 -3.50
C HIS A 139 -10.86 4.06 -4.09
N TYR A 140 -10.59 3.90 -5.38
CA TYR A 140 -10.61 2.60 -6.05
C TYR A 140 -9.63 1.60 -5.43
N LEU A 141 -8.41 2.04 -5.10
CA LEU A 141 -7.45 1.19 -4.38
C LEU A 141 -7.94 0.79 -2.98
N GLU A 142 -8.66 1.69 -2.31
CA GLU A 142 -9.27 1.43 -1.01
C GLU A 142 -10.45 0.44 -1.10
N ASP A 143 -11.19 0.45 -2.20
CA ASP A 143 -12.26 -0.54 -2.45
C ASP A 143 -11.69 -1.93 -2.73
N ILE A 144 -10.54 -2.02 -3.41
CA ILE A 144 -9.87 -3.32 -3.63
C ILE A 144 -9.31 -3.85 -2.31
N ILE A 145 -8.69 -2.99 -1.50
CA ILE A 145 -8.11 -3.36 -0.20
C ILE A 145 -8.39 -2.24 0.79
N PRO A 146 -9.35 -2.43 1.71
CA PRO A 146 -9.63 -1.40 2.69
C PRO A 146 -8.43 -1.22 3.63
N ALA A 147 -8.04 0.04 3.88
CA ALA A 147 -6.91 0.37 4.74
C ALA A 147 -7.04 -0.23 6.16
N GLY A 148 -8.27 -0.43 6.65
CA GLY A 148 -8.52 -1.10 7.93
C GLY A 148 -8.06 -2.57 7.96
N VAL A 149 -8.19 -3.30 6.85
CA VAL A 149 -7.77 -4.71 6.75
C VAL A 149 -6.27 -4.84 6.50
N SER A 150 -5.61 -3.76 6.09
CA SER A 150 -4.17 -3.75 5.81
C SER A 150 -3.33 -4.25 6.99
N GLN A 151 -3.78 -4.06 8.24
CA GLN A 151 -3.10 -4.55 9.43
C GLN A 151 -3.12 -6.09 9.54
N LEU A 152 -4.09 -6.77 8.92
CA LEU A 152 -4.14 -8.24 8.84
C LEU A 152 -3.25 -8.81 7.73
N PHE A 153 -2.97 -8.03 6.68
CA PHE A 153 -2.15 -8.46 5.56
C PHE A 153 -0.68 -8.02 5.69
N PHE A 154 -0.43 -6.89 6.35
CA PHE A 154 0.87 -6.22 6.45
C PHE A 154 1.22 -5.92 7.92
N PHE A 155 1.32 -6.96 8.74
CA PHE A 155 1.72 -6.86 10.14
C PHE A 155 3.22 -7.10 10.34
N ASP A 156 3.74 -6.50 11.40
CA ASP A 156 5.03 -6.89 11.97
C ASP A 156 4.78 -8.05 12.94
N GLY A 157 5.64 -9.05 12.96
CA GLY A 157 5.53 -10.18 13.89
C GLY A 157 5.52 -9.72 15.36
N GLU A 158 6.17 -8.59 15.66
CA GLU A 158 6.16 -7.96 16.97
C GLU A 158 4.79 -7.33 17.31
N LYS A 159 4.06 -6.85 16.31
CA LYS A 159 2.72 -6.23 16.47
C LYS A 159 1.56 -7.23 16.49
N ILE A 160 1.82 -8.52 16.29
CA ILE A 160 0.79 -9.56 16.43
C ILE A 160 0.25 -9.60 17.86
N GLN A 161 1.09 -9.31 18.86
CA GLN A 161 0.67 -9.21 20.26
C GLN A 161 -0.34 -8.07 20.46
N ASP A 162 -0.07 -6.90 19.89
CA ASP A 162 -1.00 -5.76 19.94
C ASP A 162 -2.36 -6.10 19.30
N ILE A 163 -2.38 -6.88 18.21
CA ILE A 163 -3.62 -7.33 17.56
C ILE A 163 -4.41 -8.33 18.43
N ALA A 164 -3.70 -9.15 19.20
CA ALA A 164 -4.29 -10.21 20.03
C ALA A 164 -4.78 -9.68 21.40
N ASP A 165 -4.11 -8.66 21.95
CA ASP A 165 -4.40 -8.11 23.28
C ASP A 165 -5.47 -6.99 23.26
N ASP A 166 -5.80 -6.43 22.10
CA ASP A 166 -6.80 -5.35 21.98
C ASP A 166 -8.23 -5.90 22.13
N GLN A 167 -8.73 -5.91 23.36
CA GLN A 167 -10.09 -6.38 23.71
C GLN A 167 -11.22 -5.50 23.15
N GLU A 168 -10.91 -4.34 22.57
CA GLU A 168 -11.86 -3.41 21.93
C GLU A 168 -11.64 -3.32 20.41
N ASN A 169 -11.56 -4.48 19.75
CA ASN A 169 -11.25 -4.67 18.33
C ASN A 169 -12.34 -4.17 17.35
N THR A 170 -12.87 -2.96 17.58
CA THR A 170 -13.84 -2.25 16.74
C THR A 170 -13.27 -2.00 15.35
N GLY A 171 -12.02 -1.53 15.26
CA GLY A 171 -11.34 -1.30 13.98
C GLY A 171 -11.15 -2.56 13.14
N LEU A 172 -10.82 -3.70 13.76
CA LEU A 172 -10.74 -4.98 13.06
C LEU A 172 -12.12 -5.48 12.65
N THR A 173 -13.11 -5.36 13.53
CA THR A 173 -14.49 -5.74 13.25
C THR A 173 -15.05 -4.94 12.09
N ASP A 174 -14.81 -3.63 12.05
CA ASP A 174 -15.26 -2.73 10.98
C ASP A 174 -14.50 -3.00 9.68
N ALA A 175 -13.20 -3.31 9.75
CA ALA A 175 -12.42 -3.74 8.60
C ALA A 175 -12.94 -5.05 7.99
N ILE A 176 -13.24 -6.05 8.83
CA ILE A 176 -13.83 -7.33 8.40
C ILE A 176 -15.24 -7.10 7.83
N LYS A 177 -16.06 -6.27 8.48
CA LYS A 177 -17.39 -5.91 7.98
C LYS A 177 -17.32 -5.24 6.61
N SER A 178 -16.39 -4.31 6.41
CA SER A 178 -16.19 -3.64 5.12
C SER A 178 -15.70 -4.61 4.05
N LEU A 179 -14.76 -5.51 4.39
CA LEU A 179 -14.33 -6.56 3.47
C LEU A 179 -15.47 -7.53 3.10
N LEU A 180 -16.40 -7.78 4.02
CA LEU A 180 -17.58 -8.62 3.79
C LEU A 180 -18.78 -7.86 3.21
N GLY A 181 -18.67 -6.54 2.98
CA GLY A 181 -19.75 -5.68 2.49
C GLY A 181 -20.94 -5.52 3.46
N ILE A 182 -20.72 -5.77 4.75
CA ILE A 182 -21.73 -5.66 5.82
C ILE A 182 -21.93 -4.20 6.24
N ASP A 183 -20.93 -3.35 5.99
CA ASP A 183 -21.00 -1.90 6.19
C ASP A 183 -22.12 -1.24 5.39
N ILE A 184 -22.39 -1.70 4.16
CA ILE A 184 -23.51 -1.22 3.34
C ILE A 184 -24.86 -1.47 4.04
N LEU A 185 -25.01 -2.62 4.72
CA LEU A 185 -26.23 -2.95 5.45
C LEU A 185 -26.41 -2.08 6.70
N ASP A 186 -25.33 -1.78 7.41
CA ASP A 186 -25.35 -0.89 8.56
C ASP A 186 -25.66 0.57 8.13
N GLN A 187 -25.14 1.02 6.99
CA GLN A 187 -25.41 2.35 6.43
C GLN A 187 -26.87 2.49 5.96
N LEU A 188 -27.40 1.51 5.24
CA LEU A 188 -28.81 1.48 4.84
C LEU A 188 -29.75 1.47 6.04
N ARG A 189 -29.39 0.77 7.13
CA ARG A 189 -30.19 0.76 8.37
C ARG A 189 -30.16 2.12 9.07
N GLY A 190 -29.07 2.87 8.95
CA GLY A 190 -28.95 4.24 9.45
C GLY A 190 -29.81 5.23 8.67
N ASP A 191 -29.85 5.12 7.34
CA ASP A 191 -30.62 6.01 6.47
C ASP A 191 -32.15 5.82 6.55
N LEU A 192 -32.59 4.65 7.04
CA LEU A 192 -34.00 4.30 7.27
C LEU A 192 -34.54 4.74 8.65
N ALA A 193 -33.69 5.24 9.55
CA ALA A 193 -34.03 5.65 10.91
C ALA A 193 -34.21 7.18 11.03
#